data_AF-A0A1F9L1B5-F1
#
_entry.id   AF-A0A1F9L1B5-F1
#
_cell.length_a   1.000
_cell.length_b   1.000
_cell.length_c   1.000
_cell.angle_alpha   90.00
_cell.angle_beta   90.00
_cell.angle_gamma   90.00
#
_symmetry.space_group_name_H-M   'P 1'
#
loop_
_entity.id
_entity.type
_entity.pdbx_description
1 polymer ?
#
loop_
_entity_poly.entity_id
_entity_poly.type
_entity_poly.pdbx_seq_one_letter_code
_entity_poly.pdbx_strand_id
1 'polypeptide(L)'
;MKLVKPKHRSEVVPHDLPDVIPEEITESDAQRFFAIIATELAPEQIRLVLTPEKVYPRQQGVMALHWHPEFVPMALIEQRINATFPNRKEELIIPTQHNMLMSYGNYSGVEVDCYSRGFNRKVQLLLHFATSRLERAGVLKAQLAHTRQYRASQLFDFIHTITNPVEERLDEAAGETGADAELVGFVRIYVQKINDLLDRHMDQVPPDSIKNKLLRDFFDALRPDYGDTVINRAQAFLKAVKEIVKRNFSPQYFYRTSEIIEEARGLGAGVVIPHPEQFWPILLADYDVDGYEVWNPQSWEYTDFLITVLNRKNREAGLSKRRLLVFMGDDTHLSEKTRPPHERDLLKVSREIGVQPPWSDQAIRKKLVVAHMDKHDVLEEYKARLAG
;
A
#
# COMPACT_ATOMS: atom_id res chain seq x y z
N MET A 1 -39.32 -48.02 23.47
CA MET A 1 -38.84 -46.65 23.71
C MET A 1 -37.96 -46.26 22.51
N LYS A 2 -38.51 -45.51 21.55
CA LYS A 2 -37.77 -45.07 20.34
C LYS A 2 -37.20 -43.68 20.59
N LEU A 3 -35.87 -43.57 20.59
CA LEU A 3 -35.14 -42.30 20.66
C LEU A 3 -35.34 -41.53 19.36
N VAL A 4 -36.04 -40.40 19.45
CA VAL A 4 -36.18 -39.42 18.36
C VAL A 4 -34.92 -38.56 18.36
N LYS A 5 -34.13 -38.62 17.27
CA LYS A 5 -33.04 -37.66 17.04
C LYS A 5 -33.63 -36.29 16.69
N PRO A 6 -33.13 -35.18 17.26
CA PRO A 6 -33.59 -33.86 16.87
C PRO A 6 -33.11 -33.57 15.44
N LYS A 7 -34.05 -33.19 14.56
CA LYS A 7 -33.71 -32.56 13.28
C LYS A 7 -33.01 -31.24 13.61
N HIS A 8 -31.72 -31.14 13.33
CA HIS A 8 -31.09 -29.85 13.14
C HIS A 8 -31.89 -29.13 12.03
N ARG A 9 -32.58 -28.05 12.40
CA ARG A 9 -32.96 -27.02 11.43
C ARG A 9 -31.64 -26.48 10.89
N SER A 10 -31.29 -26.88 9.68
CA SER A 10 -30.41 -26.07 8.85
C SER A 10 -31.12 -24.74 8.66
N GLU A 11 -30.59 -23.69 9.28
CA GLU A 11 -30.98 -22.33 8.93
C GLU A 11 -30.75 -22.16 7.43
N VAL A 12 -31.81 -21.79 6.74
CA VAL A 12 -31.80 -21.50 5.31
C VAL A 12 -30.97 -20.23 5.16
N VAL A 13 -29.79 -20.37 4.56
CA VAL A 13 -28.98 -19.23 4.13
C VAL A 13 -29.79 -18.49 3.05
N PRO A 14 -30.13 -17.20 3.21
CA PRO A 14 -30.80 -16.47 2.14
C PRO A 14 -29.86 -16.41 0.94
N HIS A 15 -30.30 -17.01 -0.17
CA HIS A 15 -29.52 -17.11 -1.41
C HIS A 15 -29.81 -16.00 -2.41
N ASP A 16 -30.78 -15.13 -2.11
CA ASP A 16 -31.31 -14.14 -3.05
C ASP A 16 -31.11 -12.72 -2.49
N LEU A 17 -30.78 -11.79 -3.39
CA LEU A 17 -30.83 -10.36 -3.08
C LEU A 17 -32.28 -10.01 -2.69
N PRO A 18 -32.51 -9.07 -1.77
CA PRO A 18 -33.87 -8.66 -1.44
C PRO A 18 -34.56 -8.05 -2.66
N ASP A 19 -35.86 -8.34 -2.82
CA ASP A 19 -36.68 -7.88 -3.94
C ASP A 19 -36.65 -6.35 -4.15
N VAL A 20 -36.40 -5.59 -3.08
CA VAL A 20 -36.27 -4.13 -3.12
C VAL A 20 -35.10 -3.69 -2.25
N ILE A 21 -34.11 -3.05 -2.88
CA ILE A 21 -33.03 -2.34 -2.20
C ILE A 21 -33.39 -0.86 -2.24
N PRO A 22 -33.43 -0.15 -1.09
CA PRO A 22 -33.72 1.29 -1.09
C PRO A 22 -32.69 2.04 -1.93
N GLU A 23 -33.12 2.87 -2.88
CA GLU A 23 -32.22 3.71 -3.68
C GLU A 23 -31.71 4.91 -2.87
N GLU A 24 -32.52 5.42 -1.95
CA GLU A 24 -32.14 6.53 -1.06
C GLU A 24 -31.09 6.12 -0.02
N ILE A 25 -30.23 7.06 0.36
CA ILE A 25 -29.27 6.90 1.45
C ILE A 25 -30.03 6.69 2.76
N THR A 26 -29.83 5.53 3.39
CA THR A 26 -30.36 5.24 4.72
C THR A 26 -29.41 5.73 5.82
N GLU A 27 -29.90 5.80 7.06
CA GLU A 27 -29.05 6.12 8.21
C GLU A 27 -27.90 5.11 8.39
N SER A 28 -28.16 3.82 8.13
CA SER A 28 -27.14 2.78 8.19
C SER A 28 -26.06 2.99 7.13
N ASP A 29 -26.43 3.42 5.93
CA ASP A 29 -25.47 3.72 4.86
C ASP A 29 -24.51 4.84 5.28
N ALA A 30 -25.05 5.92 5.86
CA ALA A 30 -24.25 7.03 6.39
C ALA A 30 -23.33 6.57 7.53
N GLN A 31 -23.85 5.81 8.49
CA GLN A 31 -23.06 5.27 9.61
C GLN A 31 -21.88 4.41 9.12
N ARG A 32 -22.12 3.52 8.15
CA ARG A 32 -21.07 2.69 7.52
C ARG A 32 -20.01 3.56 6.85
N PHE A 33 -20.43 4.54 6.06
CA PHE A 33 -19.53 5.46 5.37
C PHE A 33 -18.61 6.20 6.35
N PHE A 34 -19.17 6.82 7.38
CA PHE A 34 -18.39 7.56 8.37
C PHE A 34 -17.47 6.65 9.20
N ALA A 35 -17.90 5.42 9.52
CA ALA A 35 -17.05 4.45 10.19
C ALA A 35 -15.82 4.05 9.35
N ILE A 36 -15.99 3.92 8.03
CA ILE A 36 -14.91 3.51 7.11
C ILE A 36 -13.87 4.61 6.93
N ILE A 37 -14.29 5.88 6.90
CA ILE A 37 -13.39 7.02 6.71
C ILE A 37 -12.81 7.56 8.02
N ALA A 38 -13.24 7.02 9.17
CA ALA A 38 -12.79 7.46 10.48
C ALA A 38 -11.28 7.27 10.65
N THR A 39 -10.60 8.34 11.07
CA THR A 39 -9.16 8.34 11.35
C THR A 39 -8.85 8.37 12.85
N GLU A 40 -9.85 8.63 13.68
CA GLU A 40 -9.71 8.61 15.13
C GLU A 40 -9.61 7.16 15.63
N LEU A 41 -8.64 6.92 16.53
CA LEU A 41 -8.41 5.60 17.10
C LEU A 41 -9.15 5.45 18.42
N ALA A 42 -10.00 4.43 18.50
CA ALA A 42 -10.60 4.02 19.76
C ALA A 42 -9.53 3.47 20.74
N PRO A 43 -9.76 3.49 22.06
CA PRO A 43 -8.77 3.06 23.07
C PRO A 43 -8.21 1.64 22.84
N GLU A 44 -9.06 0.71 22.40
CA GLU A 44 -8.64 -0.65 22.05
C GLU A 44 -7.74 -0.71 20.81
N GLN A 45 -7.98 0.15 19.82
CA GLN A 45 -7.14 0.27 18.63
C GLN A 45 -5.78 0.87 18.97
N ILE A 46 -5.74 1.86 19.87
CA ILE A 46 -4.49 2.42 20.41
C ILE A 46 -3.70 1.30 21.09
N ARG A 47 -4.33 0.48 21.95
CA ARG A 47 -3.66 -0.64 22.61
C ARG A 47 -3.08 -1.65 21.61
N LEU A 48 -3.80 -1.93 20.52
CA LEU A 48 -3.33 -2.83 19.46
C LEU A 48 -2.11 -2.27 18.72
N VAL A 49 -2.11 -0.97 18.42
CA VAL A 49 -0.95 -0.29 17.82
C VAL A 49 0.25 -0.34 18.75
N LEU A 50 0.06 -0.09 20.05
CA LEU A 50 1.16 -0.06 21.02
C LEU A 50 1.74 -1.43 21.35
N THR A 51 1.00 -2.51 21.14
CA THR A 51 1.41 -3.87 21.54
C THR A 51 1.92 -4.65 20.33
N PRO A 52 3.25 -4.81 20.14
CA PRO A 52 3.76 -5.68 19.09
C PRO A 52 3.49 -7.15 19.41
N GLU A 53 3.24 -7.95 18.39
CA GLU A 53 3.03 -9.41 18.55
C GLU A 53 4.32 -10.11 18.98
N LYS A 54 5.47 -9.58 18.57
CA LYS A 54 6.79 -10.14 18.86
C LYS A 54 7.79 -9.03 19.14
N VAL A 55 8.66 -9.29 20.12
CA VAL A 55 9.73 -8.38 20.54
C VAL A 55 11.08 -8.98 20.13
N TYR A 56 11.99 -8.13 19.65
CA TYR A 56 13.30 -8.49 19.09
C TYR A 56 14.44 -7.85 19.90
N PRO A 57 14.67 -8.27 21.16
CA PRO A 57 15.60 -7.59 22.07
C PRO A 57 17.08 -7.73 21.67
N ARG A 58 17.40 -8.65 20.75
CA ARG A 58 18.78 -8.88 20.26
C ARG A 58 19.09 -8.11 18.98
N GLN A 59 18.10 -7.49 18.32
CA GLN A 59 18.34 -6.72 17.11
C GLN A 59 18.86 -5.33 17.47
N GLN A 60 20.17 -5.13 17.29
CA GLN A 60 20.86 -3.88 17.65
C GLN A 60 20.75 -2.81 16.55
N GLY A 61 20.73 -3.23 15.28
CA GLY A 61 20.57 -2.36 14.11
C GLY A 61 19.20 -2.53 13.45
N VAL A 62 18.42 -1.45 13.40
CA VAL A 62 17.08 -1.43 12.80
C VAL A 62 17.10 -0.62 11.51
N MET A 63 16.64 -1.21 10.41
CA MET A 63 16.50 -0.52 9.12
C MET A 63 15.08 -0.73 8.64
N ALA A 64 14.37 0.34 8.28
CA ALA A 64 13.02 0.29 7.74
C ALA A 64 12.88 1.45 6.74
N LEU A 65 12.86 1.14 5.45
CA LEU A 65 12.92 2.15 4.38
C LEU A 65 11.69 2.13 3.47
N HIS A 66 10.73 1.26 3.74
CA HIS A 66 9.48 1.19 3.01
C HIS A 66 8.40 0.67 3.95
N TRP A 67 7.60 1.58 4.48
CA TRP A 67 6.48 1.32 5.40
C TRP A 67 5.56 2.53 5.47
N HIS A 68 4.27 2.30 5.72
CA HIS A 68 3.18 3.27 5.56
C HIS A 68 2.52 3.59 6.90
N PRO A 69 2.67 4.82 7.44
CA PRO A 69 2.00 5.24 8.67
C PRO A 69 0.47 5.27 8.54
N GLU A 70 -0.03 5.63 7.36
CA GLU A 70 -1.46 5.87 7.09
C GLU A 70 -2.04 6.88 8.09
N PHE A 71 -3.19 6.60 8.72
CA PHE A 71 -3.79 7.50 9.71
C PHE A 71 -3.26 7.30 11.13
N VAL A 72 -2.35 6.35 11.36
CA VAL A 72 -1.88 6.06 12.71
C VAL A 72 -0.89 7.15 13.16
N PRO A 73 -1.12 7.82 14.31
CA PRO A 73 -0.24 8.88 14.78
C PRO A 73 1.21 8.42 14.98
N MET A 74 2.16 9.20 14.48
CA MET A 74 3.60 8.86 14.54
C MET A 74 4.10 8.62 15.96
N ALA A 75 3.57 9.33 16.96
CA ALA A 75 3.92 9.14 18.37
C ALA A 75 3.53 7.75 18.92
N LEU A 76 2.47 7.13 18.42
CA LEU A 76 2.10 5.76 18.78
C LEU A 76 3.01 4.74 18.06
N ILE A 77 3.36 5.04 16.81
CA ILE A 77 4.26 4.20 16.00
C ILE A 77 5.67 4.17 16.63
N GLU A 78 6.18 5.31 17.09
CA GLU A 78 7.45 5.40 17.82
C GLU A 78 7.44 4.51 19.07
N GLN A 79 6.36 4.57 19.86
CA GLN A 79 6.21 3.69 21.03
C GLN A 79 6.19 2.21 20.64
N ARG A 80 5.51 1.85 19.54
CA ARG A 80 5.52 0.47 19.02
C ARG A 80 6.93 0.03 18.60
N ILE A 81 7.68 0.87 17.88
CA ILE A 81 9.06 0.58 17.46
C ILE A 81 9.94 0.37 18.70
N ASN A 82 9.81 1.23 19.72
CA ASN A 82 10.51 1.10 20.99
C ASN A 82 10.19 -0.21 21.72
N ALA A 83 8.90 -0.60 21.76
CA ALA A 83 8.47 -1.87 22.34
C ALA A 83 8.98 -3.08 21.54
N THR A 84 9.06 -2.96 20.21
CA THR A 84 9.52 -4.02 19.31
C THR A 84 11.03 -4.25 19.41
N PHE A 85 11.82 -3.17 19.53
CA PHE A 85 13.29 -3.22 19.59
C PHE A 85 13.83 -2.45 20.81
N PRO A 86 13.66 -2.99 22.04
CA PRO A 86 13.95 -2.26 23.27
C PRO A 86 15.44 -1.95 23.49
N ASN A 87 16.34 -2.70 22.86
CA ASN A 87 17.79 -2.56 23.04
C ASN A 87 18.52 -2.12 21.76
N ARG A 88 17.82 -1.52 20.77
CA ARG A 88 18.48 -1.07 19.54
C ARG A 88 19.49 0.05 19.86
N LYS A 89 20.59 0.07 19.11
CA LYS A 89 21.67 1.06 19.22
C LYS A 89 21.78 1.93 17.99
N GLU A 90 21.43 1.38 16.84
CA GLU A 90 21.49 2.06 15.56
C GLU A 90 20.16 1.89 14.83
N GLU A 91 19.71 2.96 14.19
CA GLU A 91 18.51 2.92 13.36
C GLU A 91 18.65 3.75 12.09
N LEU A 92 17.95 3.31 11.06
CA LEU A 92 17.59 4.09 9.88
C LEU A 92 16.15 3.74 9.52
N ILE A 93 15.21 4.55 10.02
CA ILE A 93 13.77 4.33 9.88
C ILE A 93 13.23 5.54 9.12
N ILE A 94 12.70 5.30 7.92
CA ILE A 94 12.21 6.33 7.02
C ILE A 94 10.80 5.92 6.57
N PRO A 95 9.73 6.63 7.01
CA PRO A 95 8.38 6.36 6.56
C PRO A 95 8.21 6.75 5.11
N THR A 96 7.37 6.02 4.41
CA THR A 96 7.01 6.29 3.02
C THR A 96 5.50 6.22 2.92
N GLN A 97 4.88 7.27 2.39
CA GLN A 97 3.45 7.26 2.07
C GLN A 97 3.28 7.59 0.60
N HIS A 98 2.27 7.01 -0.06
CA HIS A 98 2.00 7.28 -1.46
C HIS A 98 1.82 8.78 -1.72
N ASN A 99 2.78 9.37 -2.43
CA ASN A 99 2.80 10.76 -2.87
C ASN A 99 2.65 11.79 -1.73
N MET A 100 3.06 11.42 -0.52
CA MET A 100 3.06 12.29 0.65
C MET A 100 4.37 12.14 1.41
N LEU A 101 5.06 13.27 1.64
CA LEU A 101 6.26 13.29 2.48
C LEU A 101 5.87 13.04 3.94
N MET A 102 6.49 12.02 4.52
CA MET A 102 6.36 11.66 5.93
C MET A 102 7.72 11.79 6.60
N SER A 103 7.74 12.08 7.90
CA SER A 103 8.97 12.27 8.67
C SER A 103 8.99 11.38 9.91
N TYR A 104 10.15 10.84 10.21
CA TYR A 104 10.46 10.15 11.46
C TYR A 104 11.87 10.54 11.89
N GLY A 105 11.98 11.22 13.03
CA GLY A 105 13.24 11.79 13.50
C GLY A 105 13.89 12.69 12.46
N ASN A 106 15.15 12.38 12.11
CA ASN A 106 15.98 13.18 11.21
C ASN A 106 15.81 12.83 9.73
N TYR A 107 14.92 11.89 9.40
CA TYR A 107 14.71 11.46 8.03
C TYR A 107 13.25 11.62 7.60
N SER A 108 13.09 11.85 6.30
CA SER A 108 11.80 11.91 5.64
C SER A 108 11.79 11.03 4.40
N GLY A 109 10.64 10.50 4.06
CA GLY A 109 10.48 9.70 2.87
C GLY A 109 9.10 9.81 2.23
N VAL A 110 9.04 9.35 0.98
CA VAL A 110 7.83 9.29 0.17
C VAL A 110 7.95 8.16 -0.84
N GLU A 111 6.86 7.45 -1.08
CA GLU A 111 6.75 6.56 -2.24
C GLU A 111 5.99 7.30 -3.34
N VAL A 112 6.65 7.62 -4.44
CA VAL A 112 6.09 8.44 -5.50
C VAL A 112 5.72 7.60 -6.72
N ASP A 113 4.52 7.81 -7.26
CA ASP A 113 4.13 7.27 -8.56
C ASP A 113 4.72 8.12 -9.68
N CYS A 114 5.32 7.46 -10.67
CA CYS A 114 5.95 8.12 -11.81
C CYS A 114 5.58 7.45 -13.11
N TYR A 115 5.74 8.17 -14.21
CA TYR A 115 5.67 7.62 -15.56
C TYR A 115 7.05 7.21 -16.07
N SER A 116 7.23 5.92 -16.36
CA SER A 116 8.40 5.47 -17.10
C SER A 116 8.11 5.46 -18.60
N ARG A 117 8.68 6.43 -19.32
CA ARG A 117 8.55 6.55 -20.78
C ARG A 117 9.11 5.33 -21.52
N GLY A 118 10.22 4.75 -21.05
CA GLY A 118 10.87 3.62 -21.72
C GLY A 118 10.00 2.36 -21.73
N PHE A 119 9.14 2.18 -20.73
CA PHE A 119 8.27 1.01 -20.59
C PHE A 119 6.79 1.32 -20.80
N ASN A 120 6.48 2.58 -21.10
CA ASN A 120 5.13 3.14 -21.25
C ASN A 120 4.17 2.70 -20.13
N ARG A 121 4.60 2.85 -18.86
CA ARG A 121 3.80 2.43 -17.69
C ARG A 121 4.07 3.25 -16.45
N LYS A 122 3.16 3.17 -15.48
CA LYS A 122 3.38 3.65 -14.12
C LYS A 122 4.45 2.80 -13.44
N VAL A 123 5.38 3.45 -12.76
CA VAL A 123 6.36 2.86 -11.84
C VAL A 123 6.34 3.61 -10.51
N GLN A 124 7.02 3.10 -9.50
CA GLN A 124 7.16 3.77 -8.22
C GLN A 124 8.63 3.94 -7.85
N LEU A 125 8.93 4.98 -7.07
CA LEU A 125 10.24 5.21 -6.46
C LEU A 125 10.05 5.49 -4.98
N LEU A 126 10.99 5.06 -4.15
CA LEU A 126 11.14 5.56 -2.78
C LEU A 126 12.18 6.68 -2.80
N LEU A 127 11.79 7.85 -2.31
CA LEU A 127 12.68 8.99 -2.14
C LEU A 127 12.92 9.18 -0.64
N HIS A 128 14.18 9.26 -0.25
CA HIS A 128 14.60 9.38 1.14
C HIS A 128 15.48 10.61 1.31
N PHE A 129 15.28 11.36 2.38
CA PHE A 129 15.94 12.64 2.62
C PHE A 129 16.38 12.75 4.07
N ALA A 130 17.46 13.47 4.32
CA ALA A 130 17.61 14.16 5.60
C ALA A 130 16.52 15.25 5.70
N THR A 131 15.74 15.25 6.80
CA THR A 131 14.57 16.14 6.96
C THR A 131 14.93 17.62 6.75
N SER A 132 16.11 18.03 7.19
CA SER A 132 16.61 19.41 7.05
C SER A 132 16.73 19.90 5.61
N ARG A 133 16.81 19.00 4.62
CA ARG A 133 16.91 19.37 3.20
C ARG A 133 15.55 19.72 2.57
N LEU A 134 14.44 19.39 3.23
CA LEU A 134 13.09 19.57 2.69
C LEU A 134 12.50 20.98 2.84
N GLU A 135 13.20 21.88 3.53
CA GLU A 135 12.79 23.30 3.62
C GLU A 135 12.68 23.94 2.23
N ARG A 136 13.52 23.51 1.29
CA ARG A 136 13.61 24.06 -0.08
C ARG A 136 12.90 23.20 -1.13
N ALA A 137 12.19 22.14 -0.73
CA ALA A 137 11.57 21.16 -1.63
C ALA A 137 10.24 21.62 -2.25
N GLY A 138 10.13 22.90 -2.66
CA GLY A 138 8.89 23.49 -3.15
C GLY A 138 8.36 22.81 -4.43
N VAL A 139 9.26 22.55 -5.38
CA VAL A 139 8.91 21.89 -6.65
C VAL A 139 8.51 20.44 -6.39
N LEU A 140 9.32 19.66 -5.67
CA LEU A 140 8.96 18.30 -5.27
C LEU A 140 7.58 18.23 -4.58
N LYS A 141 7.31 19.10 -3.60
CA LYS A 141 6.01 19.12 -2.90
C LYS A 141 4.84 19.36 -3.87
N ALA A 142 5.00 20.24 -4.85
CA ALA A 142 4.00 20.47 -5.89
C ALA A 142 3.82 19.24 -6.81
N GLN A 143 4.91 18.57 -7.19
CA GLN A 143 4.85 17.33 -7.98
C GLN A 143 4.10 16.21 -7.26
N LEU A 144 4.38 16.05 -5.96
CA LEU A 144 3.71 15.07 -5.10
C LEU A 144 2.21 15.40 -4.94
N ALA A 145 1.85 16.66 -4.73
CA ALA A 145 0.46 17.09 -4.62
C ALA A 145 -0.34 16.83 -5.91
N HIS A 146 0.22 17.18 -7.08
CA HIS A 146 -0.38 16.88 -8.38
C HIS A 146 -0.57 15.37 -8.57
N THR A 147 0.46 14.58 -8.27
CA THR A 147 0.43 13.12 -8.39
C THR A 147 -0.62 12.50 -7.47
N ARG A 148 -0.73 12.97 -6.24
CA ARG A 148 -1.75 12.54 -5.27
C ARG A 148 -3.16 12.86 -5.78
N GLN A 149 -3.39 14.08 -6.25
CA GLN A 149 -4.69 14.50 -6.80
C GLN A 149 -5.08 13.66 -8.01
N TYR A 150 -4.13 13.44 -8.94
CA TYR A 150 -4.37 12.59 -10.10
C TYR A 150 -4.70 11.16 -9.66
N ARG A 151 -3.91 10.56 -8.76
CA ARG A 151 -4.19 9.20 -8.25
C ARG A 151 -5.57 9.09 -7.58
N ALA A 152 -5.99 10.10 -6.84
CA ALA A 152 -7.33 10.14 -6.22
C ALA A 152 -8.47 10.16 -7.25
N SER A 153 -8.24 10.78 -8.43
CA SER A 153 -9.23 10.82 -9.52
C SER A 153 -9.64 9.43 -10.04
N GLN A 154 -8.80 8.41 -9.84
CA GLN A 154 -9.13 7.04 -10.23
C GLN A 154 -10.35 6.48 -9.48
N LEU A 155 -10.55 6.88 -8.20
CA LEU A 155 -11.76 6.47 -7.47
C LEU A 155 -13.02 7.04 -8.16
N PHE A 156 -12.97 8.29 -8.61
CA PHE A 156 -14.09 8.93 -9.27
C PHE A 156 -14.36 8.34 -10.66
N ASP A 157 -13.34 8.00 -11.45
CA ASP A 157 -13.53 7.24 -12.71
C ASP A 157 -14.13 5.85 -12.43
N PHE A 158 -13.72 5.21 -11.33
CA PHE A 158 -14.27 3.93 -10.92
C PHE A 158 -15.75 4.03 -10.52
N ILE A 159 -16.11 5.01 -9.70
CA ILE A 159 -17.51 5.30 -9.35
C ILE A 159 -18.31 5.64 -10.60
N HIS A 160 -17.82 6.56 -11.43
CA HIS A 160 -18.50 7.03 -12.64
C HIS A 160 -18.75 5.91 -13.63
N THR A 161 -17.79 4.99 -13.81
CA THR A 161 -17.96 3.81 -14.69
C THR A 161 -19.19 2.97 -14.29
N ILE A 162 -19.58 2.99 -13.01
CA ILE A 162 -20.72 2.24 -12.48
C ILE A 162 -22.00 3.09 -12.46
N THR A 163 -21.92 4.35 -12.02
CA THR A 163 -23.09 5.23 -11.83
C THR A 163 -23.58 5.87 -13.13
N ASN A 164 -22.65 6.28 -14.00
CA ASN A 164 -22.89 6.80 -15.33
C ASN A 164 -22.29 5.82 -16.35
N PRO A 165 -22.99 4.70 -16.61
CA PRO A 165 -22.39 3.48 -17.10
C PRO A 165 -21.70 3.69 -18.45
N VAL A 166 -20.43 3.33 -18.48
CA VAL A 166 -19.72 3.07 -19.74
C VAL A 166 -20.01 1.61 -20.06
N GLU A 167 -21.10 1.35 -20.77
CA GLU A 167 -21.68 -0.01 -20.94
C GLU A 167 -20.64 -1.05 -21.37
N GLU A 168 -19.74 -0.71 -22.29
CA GLU A 168 -18.64 -1.59 -22.73
C GLU A 168 -17.77 -2.11 -21.55
N ARG A 169 -17.46 -1.25 -20.58
CA ARG A 169 -16.65 -1.63 -19.40
C ARG A 169 -17.45 -2.52 -18.44
N LEU A 170 -18.74 -2.26 -18.28
CA LEU A 170 -19.60 -3.05 -17.39
C LEU A 170 -19.91 -4.42 -17.99
N ASP A 171 -20.17 -4.48 -19.31
CA ASP A 171 -20.38 -5.72 -20.05
C ASP A 171 -19.13 -6.61 -20.00
N GLU A 172 -17.93 -6.02 -20.18
CA GLU A 172 -16.67 -6.73 -20.03
C GLU A 172 -16.51 -7.31 -18.61
N ALA A 173 -16.72 -6.50 -17.57
CA ALA A 173 -16.62 -6.95 -16.19
C ALA A 173 -17.67 -8.03 -15.84
N ALA A 174 -18.89 -7.90 -16.35
CA ALA A 174 -19.96 -8.87 -16.13
C ALA A 174 -19.65 -10.20 -16.82
N GLY A 175 -19.14 -10.13 -18.06
CA GLY A 175 -18.67 -11.30 -18.81
C GLY A 175 -17.52 -12.04 -18.13
N GLU A 176 -16.55 -11.31 -17.55
CA GLU A 176 -15.42 -11.91 -16.82
C GLU A 176 -15.85 -12.61 -15.51
N THR A 177 -16.90 -12.12 -14.85
CA THR A 177 -17.27 -12.54 -13.49
C THR A 177 -18.55 -13.36 -13.39
N GLY A 178 -19.33 -13.42 -14.48
CA GLY A 178 -20.67 -14.02 -14.46
C GLY A 178 -21.68 -13.22 -13.63
N ALA A 179 -21.48 -11.90 -13.49
CA ALA A 179 -22.43 -11.02 -12.82
C ALA A 179 -23.71 -10.91 -13.66
N ASP A 180 -24.86 -11.19 -13.05
CA ASP A 180 -26.17 -11.02 -13.65
C ASP A 180 -26.67 -9.57 -13.48
N ALA A 181 -27.75 -9.21 -14.18
CA ALA A 181 -28.32 -7.87 -14.14
C ALA A 181 -28.75 -7.45 -12.72
N GLU A 182 -29.15 -8.41 -11.89
CA GLU A 182 -29.56 -8.17 -10.51
C GLU A 182 -28.37 -7.78 -9.62
N LEU A 183 -27.25 -8.51 -9.71
CA LEU A 183 -26.02 -8.17 -9.00
C LEU A 183 -25.44 -6.83 -9.48
N VAL A 184 -25.46 -6.58 -10.79
CA VAL A 184 -25.03 -5.29 -11.35
C VAL A 184 -25.91 -4.16 -10.82
N GLY A 185 -27.24 -4.35 -10.79
CA GLY A 185 -28.19 -3.40 -10.19
C GLY A 185 -27.90 -3.11 -8.72
N PHE A 186 -27.70 -4.16 -7.91
CA PHE A 186 -27.32 -4.05 -6.50
C PHE A 186 -26.04 -3.22 -6.32
N VAL A 187 -24.99 -3.52 -7.10
CA VAL A 187 -23.73 -2.78 -7.04
C VAL A 187 -23.93 -1.31 -7.42
N ARG A 188 -24.70 -1.04 -8.47
CA ARG A 188 -24.98 0.33 -8.94
C ARG A 188 -25.68 1.16 -7.89
N ILE A 189 -26.70 0.63 -7.22
CA ILE A 189 -27.43 1.33 -6.15
C ILE A 189 -26.47 1.76 -5.04
N TYR A 190 -25.65 0.83 -4.54
CA TYR A 190 -24.74 1.14 -3.44
C TYR A 190 -23.60 2.07 -3.85
N VAL A 191 -23.06 1.94 -5.06
CA VAL A 191 -22.04 2.86 -5.56
C VAL A 191 -22.63 4.26 -5.78
N GLN A 192 -23.89 4.38 -6.22
CA GLN A 192 -24.58 5.67 -6.30
C GLN A 192 -24.74 6.31 -4.92
N LYS A 193 -25.15 5.55 -3.90
CA LYS A 193 -25.21 6.04 -2.52
C LYS A 193 -23.86 6.54 -2.01
N ILE A 194 -22.78 5.82 -2.30
CA ILE A 194 -21.42 6.23 -1.92
C ILE A 194 -21.02 7.51 -2.66
N ASN A 195 -21.35 7.64 -3.94
CA ASN A 195 -21.13 8.87 -4.70
C ASN A 195 -21.84 10.06 -4.04
N ASP A 196 -23.12 9.91 -3.75
CA ASP A 196 -23.94 10.96 -3.13
C ASP A 196 -23.44 11.31 -1.71
N LEU A 197 -22.97 10.33 -0.94
CA LEU A 197 -22.35 10.55 0.37
C LEU A 197 -21.02 11.32 0.26
N LEU A 198 -20.18 10.99 -0.73
CA LEU A 198 -18.97 11.75 -1.03
C LEU A 198 -19.31 13.19 -1.42
N ASP A 199 -20.28 13.38 -2.31
CA ASP A 199 -20.69 14.72 -2.76
C ASP A 199 -21.24 15.58 -1.61
N ARG A 200 -21.99 14.99 -0.68
CA ARG A 200 -22.57 15.69 0.49
C ARG A 200 -21.57 16.01 1.60
N HIS A 201 -20.52 15.21 1.73
CA HIS A 201 -19.62 15.24 2.90
C HIS A 201 -18.14 15.34 2.54
N MET A 202 -17.81 15.79 1.32
CA MET A 202 -16.44 15.86 0.80
C MET A 202 -15.49 16.64 1.72
N ASP A 203 -16.00 17.65 2.43
CA ASP A 203 -15.28 18.48 3.41
C ASP A 203 -14.89 17.71 4.68
N GLN A 204 -15.61 16.63 5.00
CA GLN A 204 -15.37 15.77 6.15
C GLN A 204 -14.56 14.51 5.80
N VAL A 205 -14.36 14.22 4.50
CA VAL A 205 -13.63 13.03 4.04
C VAL A 205 -12.12 13.30 4.11
N PRO A 206 -11.36 12.53 4.91
CA PRO A 206 -9.91 12.65 4.92
C PRO A 206 -9.34 12.35 3.53
N PRO A 207 -8.38 13.16 3.02
CA PRO A 207 -7.85 12.95 1.67
C PRO A 207 -7.27 11.54 1.42
N ASP A 208 -6.72 10.90 2.45
CA ASP A 208 -6.17 9.54 2.35
C ASP A 208 -7.22 8.42 2.28
N SER A 209 -8.49 8.75 2.52
CA SER A 209 -9.65 7.86 2.37
C SER A 209 -10.19 7.85 0.93
N ILE A 210 -9.82 8.83 0.10
CA ILE A 210 -10.24 8.96 -1.32
C ILE A 210 -9.40 8.01 -2.19
N LYS A 211 -9.75 6.72 -2.16
CA LYS A 211 -9.09 5.64 -2.90
C LYS A 211 -10.07 4.49 -3.14
N ASN A 212 -9.79 3.64 -4.13
CA ASN A 212 -10.63 2.48 -4.49
C ASN A 212 -10.94 1.53 -3.31
N LYS A 213 -10.12 1.54 -2.24
CA LYS A 213 -10.37 0.80 -1.01
C LYS A 213 -11.69 1.20 -0.34
N LEU A 214 -12.17 2.43 -0.53
CA LEU A 214 -13.47 2.91 -0.03
C LEU A 214 -14.64 2.02 -0.49
N LEU A 215 -14.74 1.74 -1.80
CA LEU A 215 -15.83 0.89 -2.32
C LEU A 215 -15.72 -0.53 -1.76
N ARG A 216 -14.52 -1.10 -1.72
CA ARG A 216 -14.32 -2.45 -1.17
C ARG A 216 -14.76 -2.53 0.29
N ASP A 217 -14.26 -1.61 1.13
CA ASP A 217 -14.52 -1.62 2.56
C ASP A 217 -16.01 -1.32 2.85
N PHE A 218 -16.68 -0.50 2.02
CA PHE A 218 -18.12 -0.28 2.12
C PHE A 218 -18.91 -1.56 1.81
N PHE A 219 -18.59 -2.27 0.74
CA PHE A 219 -19.26 -3.54 0.43
C PHE A 219 -18.96 -4.63 1.47
N ASP A 220 -17.74 -4.67 2.05
CA ASP A 220 -17.46 -5.57 3.17
C ASP A 220 -18.35 -5.27 4.39
N ALA A 221 -18.62 -3.99 4.67
CA ALA A 221 -19.50 -3.62 5.76
C ALA A 221 -20.96 -4.11 5.55
N LEU A 222 -21.39 -4.36 4.32
CA LEU A 222 -22.74 -4.86 3.99
C LEU A 222 -22.94 -6.36 4.29
N ARG A 223 -21.88 -7.12 4.63
CA ARG A 223 -21.96 -8.56 4.91
C ARG A 223 -22.99 -8.97 5.96
N PRO A 224 -23.19 -8.24 7.09
CA PRO A 224 -24.21 -8.60 8.07
C PRO A 224 -25.64 -8.59 7.50
N ASP A 225 -25.91 -7.78 6.46
CA ASP A 225 -27.24 -7.60 5.90
C ASP A 225 -27.49 -8.54 4.71
N TYR A 226 -26.46 -8.82 3.90
CA TYR A 226 -26.59 -9.55 2.63
C TYR A 226 -25.85 -10.89 2.59
N GLY A 227 -25.02 -11.19 3.58
CA GLY A 227 -24.24 -12.42 3.66
C GLY A 227 -23.00 -12.45 2.75
N ASP A 228 -22.08 -13.37 3.06
CA ASP A 228 -20.78 -13.43 2.40
C ASP A 228 -20.86 -13.76 0.90
N THR A 229 -21.80 -14.60 0.48
CA THR A 229 -21.92 -15.04 -0.91
C THR A 229 -22.21 -13.87 -1.84
N VAL A 230 -23.21 -13.04 -1.51
CA VAL A 230 -23.59 -11.88 -2.31
C VAL A 230 -22.45 -10.87 -2.35
N ILE A 231 -21.87 -10.54 -1.19
CA ILE A 231 -20.78 -9.56 -1.11
C ILE A 231 -19.54 -10.04 -1.85
N ASN A 232 -19.20 -11.34 -1.80
CA ASN A 232 -18.06 -11.87 -2.53
C ASN A 232 -18.27 -11.76 -4.06
N ARG A 233 -19.49 -12.01 -4.56
CA ARG A 233 -19.82 -11.80 -5.99
C ARG A 233 -19.73 -10.32 -6.37
N ALA A 234 -20.28 -9.43 -5.55
CA ALA A 234 -20.22 -7.99 -5.76
C ALA A 234 -18.76 -7.48 -5.77
N GLN A 235 -17.92 -7.95 -4.86
CA GLN A 235 -16.50 -7.60 -4.82
C GLN A 235 -15.72 -8.15 -6.01
N ALA A 236 -16.04 -9.35 -6.50
CA ALA A 236 -15.44 -9.89 -7.72
C ALA A 236 -15.75 -8.99 -8.92
N PHE A 237 -17.02 -8.59 -9.07
CA PHE A 237 -17.44 -7.64 -10.11
C PHE A 237 -16.76 -6.27 -9.97
N LEU A 238 -16.78 -5.67 -8.78
CA LEU A 238 -16.09 -4.40 -8.50
C LEU A 238 -14.58 -4.50 -8.81
N LYS A 239 -13.94 -5.62 -8.50
CA LYS A 239 -12.52 -5.84 -8.80
C LYS A 239 -12.27 -5.86 -10.30
N ALA A 240 -13.13 -6.52 -11.09
CA ALA A 240 -13.02 -6.53 -12.55
C ALA A 240 -13.16 -5.11 -13.12
N VAL A 241 -14.22 -4.38 -12.75
CA VAL A 241 -14.43 -2.98 -13.16
C VAL A 241 -13.21 -2.11 -12.79
N LYS A 242 -12.68 -2.24 -11.57
CA LYS A 242 -11.48 -1.51 -11.12
C LYS A 242 -10.26 -1.80 -11.99
N GLU A 243 -10.03 -3.05 -12.39
CA GLU A 243 -8.90 -3.37 -13.27
C GLU A 243 -9.11 -2.79 -14.68
N ILE A 244 -10.33 -2.78 -15.22
CA ILE A 244 -10.66 -2.11 -16.48
C ILE A 244 -10.36 -0.60 -16.39
N VAL A 245 -10.80 0.05 -15.31
CA VAL A 245 -10.51 1.47 -15.05
C VAL A 245 -9.00 1.72 -14.97
N LYS A 246 -8.26 0.90 -14.23
CA LYS A 246 -6.80 1.00 -14.12
C LYS A 246 -6.08 0.84 -15.47
N ARG A 247 -6.54 -0.05 -16.35
CA ARG A 247 -5.96 -0.22 -17.71
C ARG A 247 -6.16 1.03 -18.57
N ASN A 248 -7.24 1.76 -18.37
CA ASN A 248 -7.56 3.00 -19.09
C ASN A 248 -7.05 4.27 -18.40
N PHE A 249 -6.49 4.16 -17.20
CA PHE A 249 -5.95 5.28 -16.44
C PHE A 249 -4.58 5.69 -16.99
N SER A 250 -4.53 6.82 -17.71
CA SER A 250 -3.35 7.23 -18.46
C SER A 250 -2.14 7.50 -17.55
N PRO A 251 -1.02 6.78 -17.72
CA PRO A 251 0.16 7.03 -16.91
C PRO A 251 0.83 8.37 -17.27
N GLN A 252 0.47 9.01 -18.39
CA GLN A 252 1.14 10.20 -18.91
C GLN A 252 0.90 11.47 -18.08
N TYR A 253 -0.08 11.47 -17.19
CA TYR A 253 -0.33 12.58 -16.26
C TYR A 253 0.57 12.52 -15.01
N PHE A 254 1.29 11.42 -14.80
CA PHE A 254 2.37 11.37 -13.82
C PHE A 254 3.64 12.04 -14.37
N TYR A 255 4.40 12.69 -13.49
CA TYR A 255 5.73 13.18 -13.83
C TYR A 255 6.64 12.04 -14.27
N ARG A 256 7.59 12.34 -15.16
CA ARG A 256 8.50 11.31 -15.65
C ARG A 256 9.44 10.87 -14.55
N THR A 257 9.77 9.58 -14.52
CA THR A 257 10.73 9.03 -13.56
C THR A 257 12.05 9.82 -13.52
N SER A 258 12.55 10.28 -14.68
CA SER A 258 13.78 11.10 -14.74
C SER A 258 13.62 12.48 -14.11
N GLU A 259 12.48 13.14 -14.30
CA GLU A 259 12.21 14.48 -13.74
C GLU A 259 12.11 14.42 -12.21
N ILE A 260 11.47 13.38 -11.69
CA ILE A 260 11.39 13.13 -10.25
C ILE A 260 12.76 12.83 -9.65
N ILE A 261 13.58 12.00 -10.32
CA ILE A 261 14.94 11.69 -9.87
C ILE A 261 15.80 12.94 -9.85
N GLU A 262 15.75 13.76 -10.90
CA GLU A 262 16.53 15.00 -11.00
C GLU A 262 16.20 15.96 -9.86
N GLU A 263 14.92 16.24 -9.63
CA GLU A 263 14.46 17.09 -8.53
C GLU A 263 14.90 16.51 -7.17
N ALA A 264 14.70 15.20 -6.95
CA ALA A 264 15.09 14.55 -5.71
C ALA A 264 16.61 14.63 -5.48
N ARG A 265 17.43 14.42 -6.51
CA ARG A 265 18.89 14.54 -6.44
C ARG A 265 19.34 15.96 -6.14
N GLY A 266 18.67 16.97 -6.68
CA GLY A 266 18.92 18.38 -6.35
C GLY A 266 18.73 18.71 -4.85
N LEU A 267 17.87 17.93 -4.17
CA LEU A 267 17.64 17.98 -2.73
C LEU A 267 18.52 16.99 -1.93
N GLY A 268 19.46 16.33 -2.61
CA GLY A 268 20.35 15.34 -2.02
C GLY A 268 19.62 14.10 -1.49
N ALA A 269 18.57 13.66 -2.19
CA ALA A 269 17.82 12.45 -1.85
C ALA A 269 18.62 11.18 -2.16
N GLY A 270 18.36 10.14 -1.38
CA GLY A 270 18.53 8.76 -1.80
C GLY A 270 17.29 8.30 -2.60
N VAL A 271 17.51 7.56 -3.67
CA VAL A 271 16.46 7.07 -4.58
C VAL A 271 16.53 5.55 -4.64
N VAL A 272 15.43 4.87 -4.36
CA VAL A 272 15.35 3.40 -4.37
C VAL A 272 14.19 2.96 -5.27
N ILE A 273 14.36 1.85 -5.99
CA ILE A 273 13.25 1.20 -6.70
C ILE A 273 12.60 0.18 -5.75
N PRO A 274 11.35 0.42 -5.29
CA PRO A 274 10.60 -0.56 -4.51
C PRO A 274 10.12 -1.71 -5.39
N HIS A 275 10.08 -2.92 -4.83
CA HIS A 275 9.52 -4.15 -5.40
C HIS A 275 9.60 -4.21 -6.95
N PRO A 276 10.82 -4.19 -7.52
CA PRO A 276 11.04 -4.02 -8.95
C PRO A 276 10.41 -5.11 -9.82
N GLU A 277 10.10 -6.27 -9.24
CA GLU A 277 9.34 -7.36 -9.88
C GLU A 277 7.95 -6.91 -10.36
N GLN A 278 7.30 -5.96 -9.67
CA GLN A 278 6.01 -5.42 -10.08
C GLN A 278 6.10 -4.52 -11.31
N PHE A 279 7.31 -4.04 -11.63
CA PHE A 279 7.56 -3.08 -12.70
C PHE A 279 8.58 -3.59 -13.73
N TRP A 280 8.77 -4.91 -13.87
CA TRP A 280 9.64 -5.46 -14.90
C TRP A 280 9.27 -4.88 -16.26
N PRO A 281 10.12 -4.08 -16.94
CA PRO A 281 11.57 -4.17 -17.09
C PRO A 281 12.40 -3.03 -16.44
N ILE A 282 11.92 -2.42 -15.34
CA ILE A 282 12.55 -1.24 -14.72
C ILE A 282 14.04 -1.40 -14.39
N LEU A 283 14.49 -2.61 -14.08
CA LEU A 283 15.91 -2.90 -13.83
C LEU A 283 16.82 -2.67 -15.05
N LEU A 284 16.25 -2.60 -16.26
CA LEU A 284 16.98 -2.29 -17.49
C LEU A 284 17.08 -0.79 -17.76
N ALA A 285 16.26 0.03 -17.10
CA ALA A 285 16.42 1.46 -17.14
C ALA A 285 17.58 1.80 -16.20
N ASP A 286 18.70 2.25 -16.77
CA ASP A 286 19.88 2.70 -16.03
C ASP A 286 19.63 4.03 -15.32
N TYR A 287 18.58 4.09 -14.51
CA TYR A 287 18.22 5.21 -13.67
C TYR A 287 19.31 5.44 -12.61
N ASP A 288 19.55 6.71 -12.29
CA ASP A 288 20.45 7.11 -11.21
C ASP A 288 19.81 6.84 -9.83
N VAL A 289 19.95 5.61 -9.35
CA VAL A 289 19.39 5.14 -8.08
C VAL A 289 20.49 4.68 -7.12
N ASP A 290 20.16 4.66 -5.83
CA ASP A 290 21.01 4.18 -4.74
C ASP A 290 20.99 2.66 -4.61
N GLY A 291 19.88 2.03 -5.03
CA GLY A 291 19.70 0.60 -4.88
C GLY A 291 18.29 0.13 -5.22
N TYR A 292 18.07 -1.16 -4.96
CA TYR A 292 16.80 -1.83 -5.22
C TYR A 292 16.29 -2.50 -3.95
N GLU A 293 14.98 -2.43 -3.73
CA GLU A 293 14.30 -3.27 -2.77
C GLU A 293 14.21 -4.69 -3.33
N VAL A 294 15.12 -5.56 -2.92
CA VAL A 294 15.19 -6.94 -3.43
C VAL A 294 14.26 -7.90 -2.69
N TRP A 295 13.66 -7.44 -1.59
CA TRP A 295 12.71 -8.20 -0.80
C TRP A 295 11.61 -7.31 -0.27
N ASN A 296 10.40 -7.85 -0.31
CA ASN A 296 9.25 -7.41 0.46
C ASN A 296 8.45 -8.65 0.92
N PRO A 297 7.56 -8.55 1.94
CA PRO A 297 6.81 -9.70 2.43
C PRO A 297 5.87 -10.36 1.40
N GLN A 298 5.56 -9.70 0.28
CA GLN A 298 4.71 -10.25 -0.78
C GLN A 298 5.49 -11.11 -1.77
N SER A 299 6.82 -10.98 -1.79
CA SER A 299 7.66 -11.49 -2.86
C SER A 299 8.98 -12.03 -2.32
N TRP A 300 8.94 -13.28 -1.84
CA TRP A 300 10.14 -14.03 -1.45
C TRP A 300 10.84 -14.68 -2.66
N GLU A 301 10.04 -15.05 -3.67
CA GLU A 301 10.48 -15.84 -4.82
C GLU A 301 11.65 -15.19 -5.58
N TYR A 302 11.61 -13.87 -5.75
CA TYR A 302 12.59 -13.14 -6.56
C TYR A 302 13.80 -12.62 -5.78
N THR A 303 13.86 -12.79 -4.46
CA THR A 303 14.90 -12.16 -3.63
C THR A 303 16.32 -12.61 -4.02
N ASP A 304 16.54 -13.92 -4.18
CA ASP A 304 17.86 -14.43 -4.62
C ASP A 304 18.24 -13.92 -6.03
N PHE A 305 17.26 -13.92 -6.93
CA PHE A 305 17.45 -13.43 -8.30
C PHE A 305 17.83 -11.95 -8.33
N LEU A 306 17.09 -11.10 -7.60
CA LEU A 306 17.32 -9.67 -7.56
C LEU A 306 18.67 -9.31 -6.92
N ILE A 307 19.09 -10.01 -5.86
CA ILE A 307 20.45 -9.87 -5.29
C ILE A 307 21.50 -10.20 -6.36
N THR A 308 21.30 -11.28 -7.11
CA THR A 308 22.22 -11.71 -8.17
C THR A 308 22.31 -10.68 -9.30
N VAL A 309 21.17 -10.14 -9.75
CA VAL A 309 21.09 -9.08 -10.77
C VAL A 309 21.81 -7.82 -10.31
N LEU A 310 21.55 -7.38 -9.08
CA LEU A 310 22.19 -6.20 -8.51
C LEU A 310 23.71 -6.39 -8.40
N ASN A 311 24.17 -7.54 -7.90
CA ASN A 311 25.60 -7.84 -7.80
C ASN A 311 26.27 -7.87 -9.19
N ARG A 312 25.59 -8.41 -10.21
CA ARG A 312 26.08 -8.38 -11.59
C ARG A 312 26.23 -6.93 -12.09
N LYS A 313 25.20 -6.09 -11.91
CA LYS A 313 25.27 -4.67 -12.26
C LYS A 313 26.44 -3.96 -11.57
N ASN A 314 26.68 -4.22 -10.30
CA ASN A 314 27.81 -3.65 -9.56
C ASN A 314 29.18 -4.11 -10.06
N ARG A 315 29.30 -5.33 -10.63
CA ARG A 315 30.57 -5.81 -11.22
C ARG A 315 30.81 -5.24 -12.61
N GLU A 316 29.74 -5.05 -13.38
CA GLU A 316 29.79 -4.46 -14.72
C GLU A 316 29.96 -2.94 -14.68
N ALA A 317 29.41 -2.29 -13.65
CA ALA A 317 29.65 -0.90 -13.33
C ALA A 317 31.11 -0.76 -12.86
N GLY A 318 31.98 -0.24 -13.71
CA GLY A 318 33.39 0.01 -13.37
C GLY A 318 33.56 0.89 -12.13
N LEU A 319 34.80 0.99 -11.63
CA LEU A 319 35.14 1.60 -10.33
C LEU A 319 34.70 3.08 -10.15
N SER A 320 34.36 3.78 -11.22
CA SER A 320 33.91 5.18 -11.19
C SER A 320 32.42 5.34 -10.88
N LYS A 321 31.62 4.27 -10.94
CA LYS A 321 30.18 4.34 -10.64
C LYS A 321 29.93 3.96 -9.18
N ARG A 322 29.05 4.72 -8.53
CA ARG A 322 28.60 4.41 -7.17
C ARG A 322 27.91 3.05 -7.15
N ARG A 323 28.26 2.25 -6.15
CA ARG A 323 27.72 0.91 -5.96
C ARG A 323 26.24 0.96 -5.57
N LEU A 324 25.42 0.15 -6.22
CA LEU A 324 24.02 -0.08 -5.84
C LEU A 324 23.95 -0.86 -4.52
N LEU A 325 22.98 -0.51 -3.67
CA LEU A 325 22.72 -1.14 -2.37
C LEU A 325 21.51 -2.08 -2.44
N VAL A 326 21.55 -3.13 -1.64
CA VAL A 326 20.41 -4.02 -1.40
C VAL A 326 19.55 -3.45 -0.28
N PHE A 327 18.27 -3.26 -0.56
CA PHE A 327 17.28 -2.89 0.44
C PHE A 327 16.24 -3.99 0.64
N MET A 328 15.65 -4.02 1.83
CA MET A 328 14.55 -4.90 2.20
C MET A 328 13.42 -4.01 2.71
N GLY A 329 12.27 -4.01 2.05
CA GLY A 329 11.11 -3.24 2.48
C GLY A 329 10.20 -4.11 3.30
N ASP A 330 9.85 -3.71 4.53
CA ASP A 330 8.87 -4.44 5.31
C ASP A 330 7.43 -4.19 4.83
N ASP A 331 7.19 -3.13 4.06
CA ASP A 331 5.88 -2.79 3.45
C ASP A 331 4.75 -2.90 4.48
N THR A 332 5.02 -2.42 5.70
CA THR A 332 4.08 -2.48 6.82
C THR A 332 3.05 -1.36 6.68
N HIS A 333 1.76 -1.71 6.70
CA HIS A 333 0.64 -0.76 6.73
C HIS A 333 0.03 -0.72 8.13
N LEU A 334 0.20 0.41 8.84
CA LEU A 334 -0.15 0.47 10.27
C LEU A 334 -1.66 0.47 10.51
N SER A 335 -2.48 0.90 9.55
CA SER A 335 -3.93 0.82 9.68
C SER A 335 -4.46 -0.62 9.76
N GLU A 336 -3.75 -1.60 9.17
CA GLU A 336 -4.21 -2.99 9.24
C GLU A 336 -4.18 -3.53 10.68
N LYS A 337 -3.37 -2.92 11.57
CA LYS A 337 -3.31 -3.25 13.01
C LYS A 337 -4.54 -2.79 13.79
N THR A 338 -5.28 -1.81 13.28
CA THR A 338 -6.43 -1.20 13.95
C THR A 338 -7.76 -1.84 13.54
N ARG A 339 -7.75 -2.67 12.49
CA ARG A 339 -8.96 -3.34 12.00
C ARG A 339 -9.52 -4.36 13.01
N PRO A 340 -10.83 -4.60 13.01
CA PRO A 340 -11.44 -5.69 13.77
C PRO A 340 -10.85 -7.05 13.40
N PRO A 341 -10.69 -8.00 14.33
CA PRO A 341 -10.04 -9.29 14.07
C PRO A 341 -10.58 -10.08 12.87
N HIS A 342 -11.88 -10.01 12.61
CA HIS A 342 -12.53 -10.72 11.50
C HIS A 342 -12.32 -10.07 10.12
N GLU A 343 -11.83 -8.83 10.08
CA GLU A 343 -11.53 -8.10 8.84
C GLU A 343 -10.03 -8.05 8.50
N ARG A 344 -9.18 -8.61 9.37
CA ARG A 344 -7.73 -8.54 9.23
C ARG A 344 -7.23 -9.46 8.14
N ASP A 345 -6.42 -8.91 7.26
CA ASP A 345 -5.49 -9.70 6.44
C ASP A 345 -4.30 -10.12 7.32
N LEU A 346 -4.28 -11.40 7.72
CA LEU A 346 -3.27 -11.95 8.62
C LEU A 346 -1.83 -11.77 8.09
N LEU A 347 -1.64 -11.82 6.77
CA LEU A 347 -0.32 -11.63 6.17
C LEU A 347 0.12 -10.17 6.33
N LYS A 348 -0.77 -9.20 6.12
CA LYS A 348 -0.46 -7.77 6.31
C LYS A 348 -0.28 -7.41 7.79
N VAL A 349 -1.14 -7.96 8.65
CA VAL A 349 -1.07 -7.73 10.10
C VAL A 349 0.18 -8.33 10.71
N SER A 350 0.78 -9.38 10.13
CA SER A 350 2.03 -9.94 10.66
C SER A 350 3.28 -9.09 10.37
N ARG A 351 3.21 -8.15 9.40
CA ARG A 351 4.35 -7.29 9.02
C ARG A 351 4.66 -6.30 10.13
N GLU A 352 5.94 -5.98 10.30
CA GLU A 352 6.39 -5.07 11.35
C GLU A 352 7.55 -4.21 10.86
N ILE A 353 7.52 -2.93 11.27
CA ILE A 353 8.54 -1.94 10.88
C ILE A 353 9.92 -2.48 11.25
N GLY A 354 10.82 -2.59 10.28
CA GLY A 354 12.21 -3.00 10.51
C GLY A 354 12.44 -4.46 10.86
N VAL A 355 11.41 -5.32 10.77
CA VAL A 355 11.54 -6.78 10.81
C VAL A 355 11.74 -7.29 9.39
N GLN A 356 12.99 -7.64 9.09
CA GLN A 356 13.43 -8.07 7.76
C GLN A 356 14.10 -9.44 7.86
N PRO A 357 13.33 -10.54 7.88
CA PRO A 357 13.85 -11.89 8.04
C PRO A 357 14.99 -12.29 7.09
N PRO A 358 15.02 -11.88 5.81
CA PRO A 358 16.04 -12.36 4.88
C PRO A 358 17.48 -12.01 5.27
N TRP A 359 17.73 -10.96 6.07
CA TRP A 359 19.08 -10.68 6.59
C TRP A 359 19.64 -11.82 7.44
N SER A 360 18.77 -12.60 8.09
CA SER A 360 19.15 -13.72 8.96
C SER A 360 18.92 -15.09 8.32
N ASP A 361 18.30 -15.14 7.13
CA ASP A 361 18.10 -16.39 6.39
C ASP A 361 19.44 -16.91 5.85
N GLN A 362 19.73 -18.21 6.05
CA GLN A 362 21.03 -18.76 5.69
C GLN A 362 21.28 -18.81 4.18
N ALA A 363 20.25 -19.03 3.36
CA ALA A 363 20.39 -19.11 1.92
C ALA A 363 20.66 -17.72 1.33
N ILE A 364 19.89 -16.72 1.78
CA ILE A 364 20.04 -15.33 1.38
C ILE A 364 21.36 -14.74 1.89
N ARG A 365 21.73 -14.99 3.15
CA ARG A 365 22.95 -14.44 3.75
C ARG A 365 24.22 -14.86 3.01
N LYS A 366 24.31 -16.11 2.51
CA LYS A 366 25.45 -16.55 1.69
C LYS A 366 25.62 -15.68 0.43
N LYS A 367 24.53 -15.28 -0.19
CA LYS A 367 24.52 -14.45 -1.40
C LYS A 367 24.90 -13.01 -1.10
N LEU A 368 24.37 -12.47 -0.01
CA LEU A 368 24.72 -11.15 0.49
C LEU A 368 26.22 -11.05 0.82
N VAL A 369 26.82 -12.09 1.41
CA VAL A 369 28.28 -12.16 1.65
C VAL A 369 29.07 -12.12 0.34
N VAL A 370 28.68 -12.92 -0.67
CA VAL A 370 29.31 -12.89 -2.01
C VAL A 370 29.13 -11.53 -2.68
N ALA A 371 28.01 -10.87 -2.42
CA ALA A 371 27.72 -9.53 -2.87
C ALA A 371 28.27 -8.46 -1.92
N HIS A 372 29.19 -8.76 -0.98
CA HIS A 372 29.76 -7.81 -0.02
C HIS A 372 28.72 -6.82 0.55
N MET A 373 27.59 -7.34 1.01
CA MET A 373 26.47 -6.59 1.56
C MET A 373 26.11 -7.17 2.91
N ASP A 374 26.23 -6.37 3.95
CA ASP A 374 25.73 -6.67 5.29
C ASP A 374 24.71 -5.59 5.68
N LYS A 375 23.77 -5.92 6.58
CA LYS A 375 22.75 -4.98 7.02
C LYS A 375 23.37 -3.73 7.65
N HIS A 376 24.40 -3.89 8.49
CA HIS A 376 25.07 -2.77 9.15
C HIS A 376 25.80 -1.90 8.13
N ASP A 377 26.56 -2.52 7.21
CA ASP A 377 27.27 -1.80 6.15
C ASP A 377 26.32 -1.01 5.25
N VAL A 378 25.19 -1.61 4.84
CA VAL A 378 24.16 -0.94 4.04
C VAL A 378 23.54 0.24 4.81
N LEU A 379 23.25 0.05 6.10
CA LEU A 379 22.66 1.08 6.94
C LEU A 379 23.60 2.30 7.07
N GLU A 380 24.89 2.07 7.36
CA GLU A 380 25.86 3.15 7.53
C GLU A 380 26.21 3.84 6.20
N GLU A 381 26.43 3.08 5.13
CA GLU A 381 26.66 3.62 3.79
C GLU A 381 25.46 4.46 3.31
N TYR A 382 24.23 4.00 3.56
CA TYR A 382 23.05 4.74 3.13
C TYR A 382 22.82 6.01 3.95
N LYS A 383 23.07 5.99 5.27
CA LYS A 383 23.10 7.22 6.08
C LYS A 383 24.12 8.23 5.55
N ALA A 384 25.34 7.77 5.22
CA ALA A 384 26.38 8.64 4.68
C ALA A 384 25.93 9.31 3.37
N ARG A 385 25.27 8.55 2.47
CA ARG A 385 24.70 9.11 1.24
C ARG A 385 23.62 10.18 1.49
N LEU A 386 22.75 9.96 2.48
CA LEU A 386 21.72 10.93 2.84
C LEU A 386 22.30 12.18 3.52
N ALA A 387 23.45 12.04 4.19
CA ALA A 387 24.15 13.15 4.83
C ALA A 387 24.83 14.11 3.83
N GLY A 388 25.10 13.66 2.59
CA GLY A 388 25.72 14.44 1.51
C GLY A 388 27.19 14.14 1.33
#